data_AF-A0AAU7SYY2-F1
#
_entry.id   AF-A0AAU7SYY2-F1
#
_cell.length_a   1.000
_cell.length_b   1.000
_cell.length_c   1.000
_cell.angle_alpha   90.00
_cell.angle_beta   90.00
_cell.angle_gamma   90.00
#
_symmetry.space_group_name_H-M   'P 1'
#
loop_
_entity.id
_entity.type
_entity.pdbx_description
1 polymer ?
#
loop_
_entity_poly.entity_id
_entity_poly.type
_entity_poly.pdbx_seq_one_letter_code
_entity_poly.pdbx_strand_id
1 'polypeptide(L)'
;MGQAKQRGSLEERIAQAQQEILEGEKVTIEEAKRRLELPNSAEFIGYVIHLYDQDEFVGKVEETALSINRVYVKIPDLAQIYETAEDAVNEALKIDKYRLLVCMLFEVNNKHMIHDVWANFDDE
;
A
#
# COMPACT_ATOMS: atom_id res chain seq x y z
N MET A 1 36.44 -8.81 2.47
CA MET A 1 35.63 -8.65 1.25
C MET A 1 34.17 -8.85 1.64
N GLY A 2 33.50 -7.79 2.10
CA GLY A 2 32.12 -7.86 2.57
C GLY A 2 31.18 -7.51 1.44
N GLN A 3 30.43 -8.50 0.95
CA GLN A 3 29.37 -8.30 -0.03
C GLN A 3 28.21 -7.56 0.66
N ALA A 4 28.27 -6.23 0.67
CA ALA A 4 27.14 -5.38 0.96
C ALA A 4 26.16 -5.54 -0.21
N LYS A 5 25.14 -6.37 0.03
CA LYS A 5 24.06 -6.73 -0.87
C LYS A 5 23.54 -5.49 -1.60
N GLN A 6 23.43 -5.61 -2.92
CA GLN A 6 22.77 -4.68 -3.83
C GLN A 6 21.28 -4.52 -3.46
N ARG A 7 20.99 -3.78 -2.40
CA ARG A 7 19.72 -3.09 -2.25
C ARG A 7 19.97 -1.73 -2.88
N GLY A 8 19.37 -1.47 -4.05
CA GLY A 8 19.41 -0.15 -4.66
C GLY A 8 19.03 0.94 -3.66
N SER A 9 19.46 2.15 -3.92
CA SER A 9 19.10 3.35 -3.15
C SER A 9 17.58 3.45 -3.02
N LEU A 10 17.07 4.11 -1.97
CA LEU A 10 15.62 4.31 -1.80
C LEU A 10 14.96 4.84 -3.08
N GLU A 11 15.64 5.77 -3.76
CA GLU A 11 15.21 6.32 -5.06
C GLU A 11 15.11 5.25 -6.15
N GLU A 12 16.05 4.30 -6.23
CA GLU A 12 16.02 3.21 -7.20
C GLU A 12 14.87 2.23 -6.90
N ARG A 13 14.59 1.97 -5.62
CA ARG A 13 13.44 1.15 -5.20
C ARG A 13 12.11 1.81 -5.52
N ILE A 14 12.03 3.13 -5.31
CA ILE A 14 10.86 3.93 -5.68
C ILE A 14 10.64 3.87 -7.18
N ALA A 15 11.68 4.09 -7.98
CA ALA A 15 11.58 4.03 -9.44
C ALA A 15 11.14 2.63 -9.91
N GLN A 16 11.75 1.57 -9.35
CA GLN A 16 11.37 0.20 -9.69
C GLN A 16 9.92 -0.10 -9.30
N ALA A 17 9.51 0.23 -8.08
CA ALA A 17 8.16 0.01 -7.62
C ALA A 17 7.14 0.84 -8.42
N GLN A 18 7.46 2.06 -8.81
CA GLN A 18 6.63 2.85 -9.73
C GLN A 18 6.47 2.15 -11.08
N GLN A 19 7.53 1.54 -11.62
CA GLN A 19 7.42 0.73 -12.83
C GLN A 19 6.56 -0.52 -12.60
N GLU A 20 6.73 -1.22 -11.49
CA GLU A 20 5.93 -2.40 -11.15
C GLU A 20 4.46 -2.06 -10.90
N ILE A 21 4.17 -0.93 -10.24
CA ILE A 21 2.82 -0.39 -10.11
C ILE A 21 2.30 -0.13 -11.51
N LEU A 22 2.99 0.63 -12.36
CA LEU A 22 2.55 0.96 -13.73
C LEU A 22 2.32 -0.30 -14.58
N GLU A 23 3.14 -1.34 -14.42
CA GLU A 23 2.98 -2.64 -15.09
C GLU A 23 1.80 -3.45 -14.51
N GLY A 24 1.59 -3.38 -13.20
CA GLY A 24 0.42 -3.89 -12.47
C GLY A 24 -0.86 -3.05 -12.65
N GLU A 25 -0.72 -1.78 -13.07
CA GLU A 25 -1.75 -0.73 -13.19
C GLU A 25 -2.71 -0.97 -14.35
N LYS A 26 -2.62 -2.13 -15.00
CA LYS A 26 -3.75 -2.61 -15.79
C LYS A 26 -4.96 -2.95 -14.93
N VAL A 27 -4.83 -3.02 -13.60
CA VAL A 27 -5.98 -3.15 -12.70
C VAL A 27 -6.60 -1.78 -12.44
N THR A 28 -7.59 -1.42 -13.25
CA THR A 28 -8.43 -0.25 -13.00
C THR A 28 -9.32 -0.47 -11.76
N ILE A 29 -9.86 0.61 -11.19
CA ILE A 29 -10.86 0.55 -10.10
C ILE A 29 -12.01 -0.41 -10.46
N GLU A 30 -12.44 -0.44 -11.73
CA GLU A 30 -13.49 -1.33 -12.22
C GLU A 30 -13.06 -2.80 -12.24
N GLU A 31 -11.83 -3.10 -12.66
CA GLU A 31 -11.30 -4.47 -12.62
C GLU A 31 -11.11 -4.94 -11.17
N ALA A 32 -10.61 -4.08 -10.28
CA ALA A 32 -10.52 -4.38 -8.86
C ALA A 32 -11.88 -4.69 -8.25
N LYS A 33 -12.91 -3.87 -8.55
CA LYS A 33 -14.30 -4.15 -8.15
C LYS A 33 -14.78 -5.49 -8.70
N ARG A 34 -14.50 -5.79 -9.96
CA ARG A 34 -14.90 -7.06 -10.59
C ARG A 34 -14.23 -8.27 -9.95
N ARG A 35 -12.94 -8.19 -9.63
CA ARG A 35 -12.18 -9.25 -8.95
C ARG A 35 -12.69 -9.52 -7.54
N LEU A 36 -13.08 -8.45 -6.83
CA LEU A 36 -13.68 -8.52 -5.51
C LEU A 36 -15.19 -8.82 -5.53
N GLU A 37 -15.77 -9.06 -6.71
CA GLU A 37 -17.22 -9.29 -6.91
C GLU A 37 -18.08 -8.16 -6.29
N LEU A 38 -17.55 -6.93 -6.28
CA LEU A 38 -18.22 -5.78 -5.69
C LEU A 38 -19.35 -5.27 -6.58
N PRO A 39 -20.48 -4.85 -5.99
CA PRO A 39 -21.53 -4.19 -6.73
C PRO A 39 -21.05 -2.82 -7.24
N ASN A 40 -21.72 -2.29 -8.26
CA ASN A 40 -21.43 -0.95 -8.80
C ASN A 40 -21.58 0.16 -7.74
N SER A 41 -22.36 -0.09 -6.69
CA SER A 41 -22.52 0.81 -5.54
C SER A 41 -21.29 0.88 -4.64
N ALA A 42 -20.28 0.03 -4.83
CA ALA A 42 -19.05 0.11 -4.06
C ALA A 42 -18.32 1.43 -4.38
N GLU A 43 -18.02 2.21 -3.35
CA GLU A 43 -17.28 3.47 -3.48
C GLU A 43 -15.79 3.19 -3.34
N PHE A 44 -14.98 3.78 -4.22
CA PHE A 44 -13.54 3.75 -4.07
C PHE A 44 -13.13 4.90 -3.14
N ILE A 45 -12.50 4.57 -2.02
CA ILE A 45 -12.12 5.53 -0.99
C ILE A 45 -10.70 6.07 -1.25
N GLY A 46 -9.79 5.21 -1.68
CA GLY A 46 -8.39 5.56 -1.94
C GLY A 46 -7.46 4.37 -1.78
N TYR A 47 -6.17 4.65 -1.60
CA TYR A 47 -5.16 3.62 -1.35
C TYR A 47 -4.77 3.58 0.13
N VAL A 48 -4.48 2.40 0.65
CA VAL A 48 -4.05 2.16 2.02
C VAL A 48 -2.86 1.23 2.05
N ILE A 49 -2.06 1.32 3.11
CA ILE A 49 -0.92 0.42 3.32
C ILE A 49 -1.30 -0.59 4.41
N HIS A 50 -1.40 -1.85 4.03
CA HIS A 50 -1.66 -2.99 4.91
C HIS A 50 -0.37 -3.71 5.27
N LEU A 51 -0.19 -4.00 6.55
CA LEU A 51 0.90 -4.79 7.11
C LEU A 51 0.45 -6.24 7.13
N TYR A 52 0.91 -7.02 6.14
CA TYR A 52 0.46 -8.38 5.89
C TYR A 52 0.57 -9.30 7.12
N ASP A 53 1.71 -9.23 7.82
CA ASP A 53 1.97 -10.09 9.00
C ASP A 53 1.12 -9.75 10.22
N GLN A 54 0.78 -8.47 10.40
CA GLN A 54 0.14 -7.98 11.63
C GLN A 54 -1.37 -7.81 11.47
N ASP A 55 -1.85 -7.89 10.23
CA ASP A 55 -3.20 -7.55 9.84
C ASP A 55 -3.59 -6.14 10.33
N GLU A 56 -2.67 -5.20 10.12
CA GLU A 56 -2.78 -3.80 10.53
C GLU A 56 -2.63 -2.88 9.32
N PHE A 57 -3.03 -1.62 9.46
CA PHE A 57 -2.90 -0.60 8.45
C PHE A 57 -2.07 0.56 8.98
N VAL A 58 -1.36 1.25 8.09
CA VAL A 58 -0.77 2.55 8.43
C VAL A 58 -1.92 3.53 8.64
N GLY A 59 -2.05 4.11 9.83
CA GLY A 59 -3.13 5.01 10.23
C GLY A 59 -2.75 6.48 10.19
N LYS A 60 -1.63 6.84 10.82
CA LYS A 60 -1.14 8.22 10.82
C LYS A 60 0.37 8.23 10.65
N VAL A 61 0.85 9.08 9.75
CA VAL A 61 2.29 9.33 9.57
C VAL A 61 2.60 10.74 10.01
N GLU A 62 3.48 10.88 11.00
CA GLU A 62 3.97 12.17 11.48
C GLU A 62 5.46 12.26 11.22
N GLU A 63 5.83 12.99 10.18
CA GLU A 63 7.22 13.29 9.85
C GLU A 63 7.66 14.59 10.54
N THR A 64 8.74 14.50 11.31
CA THR A 64 9.43 15.65 11.91
C THR A 64 10.87 15.68 11.42
N ALA A 65 11.55 16.82 11.55
CA ALA A 65 12.94 16.97 11.13
C ALA A 65 13.92 15.96 11.77
N LEU A 66 13.53 15.27 12.84
CA LEU A 66 14.37 14.35 13.60
C LEU A 66 13.90 12.89 13.53
N SER A 67 12.65 12.63 13.14
CA SER A 67 12.05 11.30 13.21
C SER A 67 10.76 11.20 12.42
N ILE A 68 10.47 10.01 11.89
CA ILE A 68 9.18 9.65 11.28
C ILE A 68 8.46 8.72 12.25
N ASN A 69 7.33 9.17 12.78
CA ASN A 69 6.44 8.37 13.62
C ASN A 69 5.29 7.83 12.78
N ARG A 70 4.96 6.56 12.94
CA ARG A 70 3.88 5.88 12.22
C ARG A 70 3.00 5.16 13.22
N VAL A 71 1.73 5.50 13.22
CA VAL A 71 0.70 4.82 14.00
C VAL A 71 0.09 3.73 13.15
N TYR A 72 0.01 2.52 13.68
CA TYR A 72 -0.65 1.39 13.03
C TYR A 72 -2.02 1.15 13.68
N VAL A 73 -3.00 0.81 12.86
CA VAL A 73 -4.41 0.63 13.27
C VAL A 73 -4.96 -0.68 12.72
N LYS A 74 -5.90 -1.29 13.42
CA LYS A 74 -6.52 -2.56 12.98
C LYS A 74 -7.77 -2.39 12.13
N ILE A 75 -8.24 -1.15 11.99
CA ILE A 75 -9.50 -0.84 11.32
C ILE A 75 -9.16 -0.02 10.08
N PRO A 76 -9.58 -0.44 8.88
CA PRO A 76 -9.29 0.27 7.64
C PRO A 76 -9.90 1.69 7.62
N ASP A 77 -10.99 1.91 8.35
CA ASP A 77 -11.63 3.23 8.54
C ASP A 77 -10.69 4.28 9.18
N LEU A 78 -9.74 3.82 10.00
CA LEU A 78 -8.74 4.68 10.66
C LEU A 78 -7.41 4.71 9.89
N ALA A 79 -7.34 4.04 8.74
CA ALA A 79 -6.13 4.00 7.94
C ALA A 79 -5.87 5.37 7.30
N GLN A 80 -4.58 5.66 7.09
CA GLN A 80 -4.17 6.77 6.26
C GLN A 80 -4.60 6.46 4.82
N ILE A 81 -5.51 7.27 4.30
CA ILE A 81 -5.94 7.18 2.90
C ILE A 81 -4.99 8.02 2.05
N TYR A 82 -4.50 7.42 0.99
CA TYR A 82 -3.66 8.03 -0.02
C TYR A 82 -4.47 8.23 -1.31
N GLU A 83 -4.33 9.39 -1.94
CA GLU A 83 -5.09 9.71 -3.16
C GLU A 83 -4.59 8.90 -4.38
N THR A 84 -3.30 8.58 -4.41
CA THR A 84 -2.67 7.84 -5.51
C THR A 84 -1.91 6.62 -5.00
N ALA A 85 -1.82 5.60 -5.86
CA ALA A 85 -1.02 4.40 -5.57
C ALA A 85 0.46 4.76 -5.35
N GLU A 86 0.97 5.71 -6.13
CA GLU A 86 2.35 6.20 -6.02
C GLU A 86 2.65 6.75 -4.62
N ASP A 87 1.77 7.56 -4.04
CA ASP A 87 1.99 8.13 -2.71
C ASP A 87 2.01 7.04 -1.63
N ALA A 88 1.09 6.07 -1.72
CA ALA A 88 1.04 4.92 -0.83
C ALA A 88 2.31 4.06 -0.95
N VAL A 89 2.80 3.80 -2.16
CA VAL A 89 4.02 3.00 -2.37
C VAL A 89 5.26 3.75 -1.93
N ASN A 90 5.36 5.06 -2.21
CA ASN A 90 6.45 5.90 -1.71
C ASN A 90 6.55 5.82 -0.19
N GLU A 91 5.42 5.88 0.52
CA GLU A 91 5.41 5.75 1.97
C GLU A 91 5.70 4.31 2.43
N ALA A 92 5.17 3.29 1.74
CA ALA A 92 5.45 1.89 2.05
C ALA A 92 6.93 1.55 1.88
N LEU A 93 7.62 2.10 0.87
CA LEU A 93 9.05 1.88 0.63
C LEU A 93 9.95 2.49 1.70
N LYS A 94 9.48 3.52 2.41
CA LYS A 94 10.20 4.06 3.59
C LYS A 94 10.15 3.09 4.77
N ILE A 95 9.31 2.05 4.72
CA ILE A 95 9.10 1.07 5.78
C ILE A 95 9.71 -0.27 5.34
N ASP A 96 10.97 -0.51 5.69
CA ASP A 96 11.68 -1.76 5.32
C ASP A 96 11.52 -2.89 6.34
N LYS A 97 10.79 -2.65 7.45
CA LYS A 97 10.72 -3.58 8.58
C LYS A 97 9.61 -4.62 8.47
N TYR A 98 8.62 -4.38 7.62
CA TYR A 98 7.40 -5.18 7.54
C TYR A 98 7.14 -5.61 6.11
N ARG A 99 6.41 -6.73 5.95
CA ARG A 99 5.78 -7.08 4.68
C ARG A 99 4.53 -6.23 4.52
N LEU A 100 4.51 -5.45 3.45
CA LEU A 100 3.52 -4.42 3.19
C LEU A 100 2.82 -4.70 1.86
N LEU A 101 1.52 -4.48 1.88
CA LEU A 101 0.66 -4.48 0.72
C LEU A 101 0.09 -3.08 0.56
N VAL A 102 0.27 -2.49 -0.60
CA VAL A 102 -0.51 -1.31 -0.99
C VAL A 102 -1.79 -1.81 -1.61
N CYS A 103 -2.92 -1.38 -1.05
CA CYS A 103 -4.24 -1.87 -1.40
C CYS A 103 -5.17 -0.72 -1.78
N MET A 104 -6.04 -0.95 -2.75
CA MET A 104 -7.23 -0.13 -2.99
C MET A 104 -8.26 -0.40 -1.89
N LEU A 105 -8.77 0.65 -1.25
CA LEU A 105 -9.85 0.58 -0.27
C LEU A 105 -11.19 0.92 -0.94
N PHE A 106 -12.17 0.04 -0.72
CA PHE A 106 -13.54 0.19 -1.16
C PHE A 106 -14.49 0.16 0.03
N GLU A 107 -15.53 1.00 -0.02
CA GLU A 107 -16.67 0.90 0.89
C GLU A 107 -17.88 0.32 0.15
N VAL A 108 -18.52 -0.69 0.74
CA VAL A 108 -19.75 -1.29 0.24
C VAL A 108 -20.66 -1.67 1.41
N ASN A 109 -21.87 -1.13 1.46
CA ASN A 109 -22.84 -1.42 2.54
C ASN A 109 -22.23 -1.26 3.95
N ASN A 110 -21.51 -0.15 4.21
CA ASN A 110 -20.79 0.12 5.46
C ASN A 110 -19.72 -0.92 5.83
N LYS A 111 -19.21 -1.68 4.85
CA LYS A 111 -18.08 -2.58 5.01
C LYS A 111 -16.93 -2.13 4.14
N HIS A 112 -15.74 -2.25 4.70
CA HIS A 112 -14.49 -1.97 4.01
C HIS A 112 -13.98 -3.25 3.35
N MET A 113 -13.62 -3.14 2.08
CA MET A 113 -13.01 -4.21 1.28
C MET A 113 -11.72 -3.68 0.69
N ILE A 114 -10.67 -4.49 0.67
CA ILE A 114 -9.37 -4.10 0.12
C ILE A 114 -8.97 -5.00 -1.05
N HIS A 115 -8.28 -4.43 -2.03
CA HIS A 115 -7.64 -5.17 -3.13
C HIS A 115 -6.17 -4.79 -3.20
N ASP A 116 -5.25 -5.73 -3.01
CA ASP A 116 -3.83 -5.49 -3.17
C ASP A 116 -3.48 -5.15 -4.63
N VAL A 117 -2.63 -4.14 -4.80
CA VAL A 117 -2.13 -3.69 -6.11
C VAL A 117 -0.62 -3.75 -6.21
N TRP A 118 0.07 -3.75 -5.07
CA TRP A 118 1.51 -3.85 -4.99
C TRP A 118 1.92 -4.43 -3.65
N ALA A 119 3.00 -5.23 -3.65
CA ALA A 119 3.59 -5.83 -2.46
C ALA A 119 5.08 -5.49 -2.41
N ASN A 120 5.62 -5.26 -1.21
CA ASN A 120 7.07 -5.06 -1.03
C ASN A 120 7.85 -6.38 -0.85
N PHE A 121 7.18 -7.52 -1.07
CA PHE A 121 7.69 -8.87 -0.88
C PHE A 121 7.17 -9.78 -1.99
N ASP A 122 7.96 -10.79 -2.34
CA ASP A 122 7.53 -11.89 -3.19
C ASP A 122 6.86 -12.98 -2.33
N ASP A 123 5.77 -13.55 -2.85
CA ASP A 123 5.13 -14.75 -2.28
C ASP A 123 5.96 -15.98 -2.71
N GLU A 124 7.11 -16.20 -2.05
CA GLU A 124 7.94 -17.43 -2.19
C GLU A 124 7.51 -18.54 -1.24
#